data_AF-A0A968XKP5-F1
#
_entry.id   AF-A0A968XKP5-F1
#
_cell.length_a   1.000
_cell.length_b   1.000
_cell.length_c   1.000
_cell.angle_alpha   90.00
_cell.angle_beta   90.00
_cell.angle_gamma   90.00
#
_symmetry.space_group_name_H-M   'P 1'
#
loop_
_entity.id
_entity.type
_entity.pdbx_description
1 polymer ?
#
loop_
_entity_poly.entity_id
_entity_poly.type
_entity_poly.pdbx_seq_one_letter_code
_entity_poly.pdbx_strand_id
1 'polypeptide(L)'
;MTVDPLATNLNEKFRIYVQAYNPGELEAFADLLWQLNAKSILVVGHSNTTSQLVNLLIKQQKYKDLDDSVYNKIFIIRLKGKKITDEIIEY
;
A
#
# COMPACT_ATOMS: atom_id res chain seq x y z
N MET A 1 -23.00 -1.46 -3.22
CA MET A 1 -22.41 -2.80 -3.38
C MET A 1 -20.96 -2.68 -2.94
N THR A 2 -20.66 -3.00 -1.69
CA THR A 2 -19.27 -3.08 -1.24
C THR A 2 -18.78 -4.43 -1.71
N VAL A 3 -17.89 -4.46 -2.70
CA VAL A 3 -17.28 -5.70 -3.18
C VAL A 3 -16.45 -6.29 -2.05
N ASP A 4 -16.82 -7.47 -1.58
CA ASP A 4 -15.96 -8.22 -0.67
C ASP A 4 -14.64 -8.52 -1.41
N PRO A 5 -13.47 -8.17 -0.84
CA PRO A 5 -12.20 -8.46 -1.46
C PRO A 5 -12.10 -9.97 -1.74
N LEU A 6 -11.75 -10.36 -2.96
CA LEU A 6 -11.53 -11.76 -3.34
C LEU A 6 -10.53 -12.45 -2.38
N ALA A 7 -9.60 -11.66 -1.83
CA ALA A 7 -8.65 -12.08 -0.81
C ALA A 7 -9.30 -12.67 0.45
N THR A 8 -10.50 -12.20 0.84
CA THR A 8 -11.24 -12.71 2.01
C THR A 8 -11.61 -14.18 1.83
N ASN A 9 -12.07 -14.57 0.64
CA ASN A 9 -12.40 -15.96 0.31
C ASN A 9 -11.17 -16.86 0.12
N LEU A 10 -9.99 -16.26 -0.07
CA LEU A 10 -8.73 -16.98 -0.27
C LEU A 10 -7.92 -17.17 1.02
N ASN A 11 -8.36 -16.57 2.13
CA ASN A 11 -7.64 -16.56 3.40
C ASN A 11 -7.32 -17.97 3.91
N GLU A 12 -8.28 -18.90 3.93
CA GLU A 12 -8.04 -20.25 4.45
C GLU A 12 -7.03 -21.06 3.62
N LYS A 13 -7.03 -20.84 2.30
CA LYS A 13 -6.16 -21.57 1.36
C LYS A 13 -4.75 -20.98 1.28
N PHE A 14 -4.62 -19.66 1.38
CA PHE A 14 -3.35 -18.95 1.17
C PHE A 14 -2.83 -18.21 2.42
N ARG A 15 -3.54 -18.31 3.55
CA ARG A 15 -3.24 -17.64 4.83
C ARG A 15 -3.09 -16.11 4.67
N ILE A 16 -4.00 -15.51 3.92
CA ILE A 16 -4.00 -14.08 3.61
C ILE A 16 -4.86 -13.32 4.62
N TYR A 17 -4.22 -12.49 5.45
CA TYR A 17 -4.93 -11.65 6.40
C TYR A 17 -5.40 -10.35 5.72
N VAL A 18 -6.72 -10.22 5.53
CA VAL A 18 -7.33 -8.99 5.01
C VAL A 18 -7.68 -8.06 6.17
N GLN A 19 -7.20 -6.83 6.14
CA GLN A 19 -7.54 -5.79 7.10
C GLN A 19 -7.95 -4.52 6.36
N ALA A 20 -9.13 -3.99 6.71
CA ALA A 20 -9.55 -2.67 6.26
C ALA A 20 -8.77 -1.60 7.03
N TYR A 21 -8.44 -0.50 6.35
CA TYR A 21 -7.80 0.67 6.97
C TYR A 21 -8.60 1.92 6.66
N ASN A 22 -8.47 2.95 7.50
CA ASN A 22 -9.11 4.25 7.28
C ASN A 22 -8.25 5.09 6.32
N PRO A 23 -8.71 5.40 5.09
CA PRO A 23 -7.96 6.21 4.14
C PRO A 23 -7.82 7.67 4.58
N GLY A 24 -8.58 8.15 5.58
CA GLY A 24 -8.43 9.48 6.17
C GLY A 24 -7.28 9.59 7.18
N GLU A 25 -6.70 8.47 7.62
CA GLU A 25 -5.64 8.40 8.64
C GLU A 25 -4.36 7.76 8.10
N LEU A 26 -3.88 8.26 6.95
CA LEU A 26 -2.74 7.67 6.25
C LEU A 26 -1.43 7.70 7.05
N GLU A 27 -1.22 8.71 7.90
CA GLU A 27 -0.04 8.79 8.78
C GLU A 27 -0.01 7.64 9.79
N ALA A 28 -1.11 7.45 10.53
CA ALA A 28 -1.26 6.35 11.48
C ALA A 28 -1.16 4.99 10.77
N PHE A 29 -1.71 4.89 9.56
CA PHE A 29 -1.59 3.68 8.74
C PHE A 29 -0.14 3.41 8.29
N ALA A 30 0.60 4.44 7.87
CA ALA A 30 2.01 4.30 7.51
C ALA A 30 2.86 3.84 8.71
N ASP A 31 2.60 4.37 9.91
CA ASP A 31 3.25 3.94 11.15
C ASP A 31 2.92 2.49 11.50
N LEU A 32 1.66 2.08 11.35
CA LEU A 32 1.26 0.69 11.51
C LEU A 32 2.05 -0.23 10.56
N LEU A 33 2.15 0.12 9.27
CA LEU A 33 2.91 -0.66 8.28
C LEU A 33 4.40 -0.79 8.66
N TRP A 34 4.98 0.24 9.28
CA TRP A 34 6.35 0.20 9.79
C TRP A 34 6.53 -0.71 11.01
N GLN A 35 5.50 -0.86 11.83
CA GLN A 35 5.51 -1.70 13.03
C GLN A 35 5.16 -3.17 12.73
N LEU A 36 4.46 -3.43 11.63
CA LEU A 36 4.10 -4.78 11.22
C LEU A 36 5.36 -5.59 10.90
N ASN A 37 5.62 -6.64 11.66
CA ASN A 37 6.70 -7.59 11.40
C ASN A 37 6.30 -8.63 10.32
N ALA A 38 5.66 -8.16 9.25
CA ALA A 38 5.24 -8.98 8.12
C ALA A 38 6.32 -9.02 7.05
N LYS A 39 6.53 -10.19 6.42
CA LYS A 39 7.51 -10.34 5.34
C LYS A 39 7.09 -9.63 4.06
N SER A 40 5.78 -9.54 3.80
CA SER A 40 5.22 -8.91 2.61
C SER A 40 3.82 -8.41 2.93
N ILE A 41 3.50 -7.19 2.51
CA ILE A 41 2.20 -6.55 2.70
C ILE A 41 1.77 -6.05 1.32
N LEU A 42 0.52 -6.31 0.96
CA LEU A 42 -0.13 -5.73 -0.21
C LEU A 42 -1.17 -4.73 0.29
N VAL A 43 -1.03 -3.48 -0.13
CA VAL A 43 -2.01 -2.42 0.13
C VAL A 43 -2.72 -2.09 -1.17
N VAL A 44 -4.04 -2.04 -1.14
CA VAL A 44 -4.88 -1.64 -2.27
C VAL A 44 -5.64 -0.40 -1.85
N GLY A 45 -5.45 0.69 -2.59
CA GLY A 45 -6.06 1.99 -2.33
C GLY A 45 -6.58 2.64 -3.61
N HIS A 46 -7.07 3.87 -3.47
CA HIS A 46 -7.45 4.74 -4.59
C HIS A 46 -6.23 5.56 -5.06
N SER A 47 -6.27 6.08 -6.29
CA SER A 47 -5.16 6.77 -6.98
C SER A 47 -4.41 7.77 -6.08
N ASN A 48 -5.12 8.73 -5.49
CA ASN A 48 -4.50 9.82 -4.72
C ASN A 48 -4.03 9.41 -3.32
N THR A 49 -4.72 8.47 -2.66
CA THR A 49 -4.30 8.00 -1.33
C THR A 49 -3.09 7.06 -1.43
N THR A 50 -2.90 6.42 -2.59
CA THR A 50 -1.76 5.51 -2.82
C THR A 50 -0.44 6.27 -2.98
N SER A 51 -0.39 7.34 -3.79
CA SER A 51 0.80 8.19 -3.94
C SER A 51 1.22 8.82 -2.61
N GLN A 52 0.26 9.32 -1.84
CA GLN A 52 0.48 9.93 -0.53
C GLN A 52 1.02 8.94 0.49
N LEU A 53 0.45 7.73 0.55
CA LEU A 53 0.92 6.67 1.43
C LEU A 53 2.38 6.28 1.12
N VAL A 54 2.74 6.16 -0.17
CA VAL A 54 4.11 5.84 -0.56
C VAL A 54 5.08 6.92 -0.09
N ASN A 55 4.73 8.20 -0.26
CA ASN A 55 5.54 9.33 0.21
C ASN A 55 5.76 9.31 1.73
N LEU A 56 4.72 8.99 2.50
CA LEU A 56 4.82 8.82 3.95
C LEU A 56 5.77 7.69 4.33
N LEU A 57 5.67 6.54 3.65
CA LEU A 57 6.52 5.37 3.92
C LEU A 57 7.99 5.61 3.62
N ILE A 58 8.30 6.31 2.52
CA ILE A 58 9.69 6.67 2.16
C ILE A 58 10.20 7.93 2.87
N LYS A 59 9.32 8.63 3.61
CA LYS A 59 9.59 9.91 4.29
C LYS A 59 10.09 11.01 3.35
N GLN A 60 9.61 11.01 2.09
CA GLN A 60 9.99 11.96 1.05
C GLN A 60 8.79 12.25 0.14
N GLN A 61 8.66 13.50 -0.31
CA GLN A 61 7.64 13.90 -1.30
C GLN A 61 8.14 13.62 -2.72
N LYS A 62 8.24 12.33 -3.09
CA LYS A 62 8.79 11.90 -4.39
C LYS A 62 7.73 11.74 -5.46
N TYR A 63 6.56 11.21 -5.09
CA TYR A 63 5.49 10.87 -6.02
C TYR A 63 4.39 11.92 -5.98
N LYS A 64 4.04 12.45 -7.16
CA LYS A 64 2.89 13.34 -7.30
C LYS A 64 1.60 12.51 -7.31
N ASP A 65 0.49 13.18 -7.05
CA ASP A 65 -0.83 12.60 -7.21
C ASP A 65 -0.99 12.04 -8.62
N LEU A 66 -1.57 10.84 -8.68
CA LEU A 66 -1.84 10.17 -9.94
C LEU A 66 -3.08 10.78 -10.56
N ASP A 67 -3.04 11.02 -11.87
CA ASP A 67 -4.24 11.38 -12.61
C ASP A 67 -5.28 10.26 -12.51
N ASP A 68 -6.56 10.61 -12.45
CA ASP A 68 -7.66 9.65 -12.34
C ASP A 68 -7.74 8.67 -13.53
N SER A 69 -7.05 8.94 -14.64
CA SER A 69 -6.93 8.03 -15.78
C SER A 69 -5.86 6.93 -15.61
N VAL A 70 -5.04 7.00 -14.55
CA VAL A 70 -3.89 6.12 -14.35
C VAL A 70 -4.23 4.96 -13.41
N TYR A 71 -4.39 3.77 -13.99
CA TYR A 71 -4.72 2.53 -13.27
C TYR A 71 -3.64 1.45 -13.34
N ASN A 72 -2.58 1.69 -14.11
CA ASN A 72 -1.60 0.66 -14.46
C ASN A 72 -0.28 0.77 -13.69
N LYS A 73 -0.30 1.38 -12.49
CA LYS A 73 0.90 1.59 -11.68
C LYS A 73 0.91 0.72 -10.43
N ILE A 74 2.06 0.10 -10.18
CA ILE A 74 2.33 -0.65 -8.96
C ILE A 74 3.55 -0.02 -8.29
N PHE A 75 3.38 0.38 -7.04
CA PHE A 75 4.48 0.88 -6.21
C PHE A 75 5.05 -0.28 -5.40
N ILE A 76 6.36 -0.49 -5.49
CA ILE A 76 7.05 -1.52 -4.71
C ILE A 76 8.06 -0.83 -3.81
N ILE A 77 7.83 -0.95 -2.50
CA ILE A 77 8.69 -0.41 -1.46
C ILE A 77 9.40 -1.58 -0.76
N ARG A 78 10.72 -1.50 -0.63
CA ARG A 78 11.53 -2.48 0.11
C ARG A 78 12.22 -1.79 1.28
N LEU A 79 11.94 -2.30 2.47
CA LEU A 79 12.54 -1.85 3.72
C LEU A 79 13.61 -2.87 4.14
N LYS A 80 14.88 -2.46 4.17
CA LYS A 80 16.01 -3.29 4.63
C LYS A 80 16.78 -2.56 5.73
N GLY A 81 16.36 -2.78 6.98
CA GLY A 81 16.88 -2.04 8.14
C GLY A 81 16.52 -0.56 8.06
N LYS A 82 17.53 0.31 7.95
CA LYS A 82 17.33 1.77 7.76
C LYS A 82 17.26 2.20 6.29
N LYS A 83 17.51 1.29 5.34
CA LYS A 83 17.47 1.60 3.91
C LYS A 83 16.08 1.36 3.37
N ILE A 84 15.57 2.36 2.66
CA ILE A 84 14.31 2.31 1.94
C ILE A 84 14.64 2.42 0.45
N THR A 85 14.12 1.50 -0.35
CA THR A 85 14.20 1.59 -1.82
C THR A 85 12.80 1.45 -2.38
N ASP A 86 12.51 2.24 -3.40
CA ASP A 86 11.19 2.34 -3.99
C ASP A 86 11.28 2.33 -5.52
N GLU A 87 10.41 1.55 -6.16
CA GLU A 87 10.28 1.46 -7.61
C GLU A 87 8.79 1.53 -8.00
N ILE A 88 8.54 2.03 -9.22
CA ILE A 88 7.24 1.94 -9.87
C ILE A 88 7.38 0.96 -11.03
N ILE A 89 6.42 0.06 -11.13
CA ILE A 89 6.20 -0.78 -12.31
C ILE A 89 4.93 -0.30 -13.00
N GLU A 90 5.01 -0.11 -14.31
CA GLU A 90 3.86 0.12 -15.19
C GLU A 90 3.60 -1.16 -15.98
N TYR A 91 2.34 -1.51 -16.20
CA TYR A 91 1.94 -2.68 -16.99
C TYR A 91 0.88 -2.36 -18.05
#